data_AF-A0A7D9LW89-F1
#
_entry.id   AF-A0A7D9LW89-F1
#
_cell.length_a   1.000
_cell.length_b   1.000
_cell.length_c   1.000
_cell.angle_alpha   90.00
_cell.angle_beta   90.00
_cell.angle_gamma   90.00
#
_symmetry.space_group_name_H-M   'P 1'
#
loop_
_entity.id
_entity.type
_entity.pdbx_description
1 polymer ?
#
loop_
_entity_poly.entity_id
_entity_poly.type
_entity_poly.pdbx_seq_one_letter_code
_entity_poly.pdbx_strand_id
1 'polypeptide(L)'
;MNGSPRCLTFNGYHMLWSQWKEAYIWDQTSTSCHIHEKLTEDQFSLTPSSRMRNHLAEDVLDKKMLFLMRAYKDHLDKTGQNSSRLDMSIEFLLHTSRVVELFSDKQFIHDVQDNRLVNLAKCLDFFKNWKAQCTENKHFISDKLWFDLQSLIHGFIAIVRYKLSRFPESVIRPAIVNQDVCENHFSQLRGANAQNENPTYLLTQTTQNAVIFGQSIISRKSNTGVEKNEIVANLPVSRGVFKKK
;
A
#
# COMPACT_ATOMS: atom_id res chain seq x y z
N MET A 1 24.87 2.80 6.69
CA MET A 1 24.03 3.96 6.35
C MET A 1 24.15 4.96 7.49
N ASN A 2 25.05 5.94 7.40
CA ASN A 2 25.22 6.99 8.41
C ASN A 2 24.44 8.24 7.99
N GLY A 3 23.11 8.14 8.02
CA GLY A 3 22.23 9.29 7.88
C GLY A 3 21.64 9.61 9.25
N SER A 4 21.71 10.87 9.67
CA SER A 4 20.91 11.34 10.81
C SER A 4 19.44 11.03 10.53
N PRO A 5 18.68 10.47 11.48
CA PRO A 5 17.28 10.15 11.28
C PRO A 5 16.51 11.42 10.88
N ARG A 6 15.62 11.29 9.89
CA ARG A 6 14.72 12.39 9.51
C ARG A 6 13.79 12.68 10.68
N CYS A 7 13.57 13.97 10.95
CA CYS A 7 12.69 14.44 12.00
C CYS A 7 11.62 15.29 11.32
N LEU A 8 10.52 14.66 10.94
CA LEU A 8 9.49 15.32 10.15
C LEU A 8 8.85 16.46 10.96
N THR A 9 8.83 17.66 10.40
CA THR A 9 8.22 18.83 11.05
C THR A 9 7.34 19.60 10.10
N PHE A 10 6.15 19.99 10.55
CA PHE A 10 5.20 20.78 9.79
C PHE A 10 4.56 21.85 10.69
N ASN A 11 4.46 23.10 10.21
CA ASN A 11 4.06 24.27 10.99
C ASN A 11 4.78 24.41 12.35
N GLY A 12 6.06 24.00 12.45
CA GLY A 12 6.84 24.07 13.69
C GLY A 12 6.58 22.93 14.70
N TYR A 13 5.67 22.00 14.41
CA TYR A 13 5.41 20.83 15.24
C TYR A 13 6.13 19.59 14.69
N HIS A 14 6.55 18.71 15.61
CA HIS A 14 7.17 17.44 15.27
C HIS A 14 6.11 16.34 15.06
N MET A 15 6.19 15.66 13.92
CA MET A 15 5.45 14.42 13.69
C MET A 15 6.33 13.25 14.13
N LEU A 16 5.97 12.65 15.27
CA LEU A 16 6.77 11.62 15.92
C LEU A 16 6.09 10.27 15.78
N TRP A 17 6.89 9.23 15.49
CA TRP A 17 6.39 7.86 15.44
C TRP A 17 5.76 7.40 16.76
N SER A 18 6.22 7.96 17.89
CA SER A 18 5.63 7.67 19.20
C SER A 18 4.15 8.07 19.28
N GLN A 19 3.71 9.08 18.54
CA GLN A 19 2.29 9.49 18.53
C GLN A 19 1.38 8.39 17.96
N TRP A 20 1.82 7.69 16.92
CA TRP A 20 1.09 6.53 16.39
C TRP A 20 1.11 5.37 17.39
N LYS A 21 2.29 5.08 17.97
CA LYS A 21 2.44 4.00 18.93
C LYS A 21 1.60 4.22 20.19
N GLU A 22 1.53 5.45 20.69
CA GLU A 22 0.71 5.83 21.84
C GLU A 22 -0.78 5.68 21.55
N ALA A 23 -1.25 6.10 20.38
CA ALA A 23 -2.63 5.89 19.94
C ALA A 23 -2.98 4.39 19.86
N TYR A 24 -2.07 3.58 19.31
CA TYR A 24 -2.22 2.12 19.29
C TYR A 24 -2.28 1.52 20.69
N ILE A 25 -1.31 1.83 21.58
CA ILE A 25 -1.31 1.34 22.96
C ILE A 25 -2.60 1.74 23.69
N TRP A 26 -3.07 2.96 23.47
CA TRP A 26 -4.34 3.42 24.02
C TRP A 26 -5.53 2.57 23.53
N ASP A 27 -5.61 2.28 22.23
CA ASP A 27 -6.65 1.40 21.66
C ASP A 27 -6.62 0.00 22.28
N GLN A 28 -5.42 -0.56 22.46
CA GLN A 28 -5.20 -1.89 23.03
C GLN A 28 -5.58 -1.98 24.51
N THR A 29 -5.45 -0.87 25.26
CA THR A 29 -5.63 -0.86 26.73
C THR A 29 -6.97 -0.29 27.17
N SER A 30 -7.60 0.56 26.35
CA SER A 30 -8.80 1.32 26.75
C SER A 30 -10.09 0.76 26.17
N THR A 31 -10.02 -0.12 25.18
CA THR A 31 -11.19 -0.65 24.48
C THR A 31 -11.16 -2.17 24.42
N SER A 32 -12.31 -2.81 24.67
CA SER A 32 -12.49 -4.25 24.44
C SER A 32 -12.72 -4.59 22.96
N CYS A 33 -13.14 -3.60 22.18
CA CYS A 33 -13.29 -3.68 20.73
C CYS A 33 -12.36 -2.64 20.11
N HIS A 34 -11.21 -3.09 19.63
CA HIS A 34 -10.19 -2.23 19.04
C HIS A 34 -10.73 -1.49 17.82
N ILE A 35 -10.47 -0.19 17.77
CA ILE A 35 -10.85 0.68 16.66
C ILE A 35 -10.15 0.24 15.38
N HIS A 36 -8.90 -0.19 15.50
CA HIS A 36 -8.10 -0.65 14.37
C HIS A 36 -7.60 -2.08 14.57
N GLU A 37 -8.45 -3.05 14.21
CA GLU A 37 -8.25 -4.47 14.52
C GLU A 37 -7.06 -5.13 13.81
N LYS A 38 -6.56 -4.52 12.74
CA LYS A 38 -5.39 -5.01 11.98
C LYS A 38 -4.04 -4.59 12.56
N LEU A 39 -4.01 -3.58 13.43
CA LEU A 39 -2.75 -3.14 14.01
C LEU A 39 -2.25 -4.16 15.03
N THR A 40 -0.96 -4.43 14.96
CA THR A 40 -0.21 -5.28 15.86
C THR A 40 1.11 -4.60 16.19
N GLU A 41 1.94 -5.23 17.03
CA GLU A 41 3.28 -4.70 17.30
C GLU A 41 4.19 -4.70 16.06
N ASP A 42 3.94 -5.56 15.07
CA ASP A 42 4.77 -5.66 13.86
C ASP A 42 4.79 -4.35 13.06
N GLN A 43 3.70 -3.59 13.06
CA GLN A 43 3.62 -2.28 12.41
C GLN A 43 4.57 -1.26 13.07
N PHE A 44 4.82 -1.37 14.38
CA PHE A 44 5.61 -0.41 15.16
C PHE A 44 7.04 -0.85 15.41
N SER A 45 7.30 -2.16 15.38
CA SER A 45 8.56 -2.81 15.68
C SER A 45 9.07 -3.59 14.47
N LEU A 46 9.34 -2.87 13.38
CA LEU A 46 9.74 -3.48 12.11
C LEU A 46 11.08 -4.23 12.21
N THR A 47 11.02 -5.52 11.92
CA THR A 47 12.18 -6.38 11.66
C THR A 47 12.66 -6.24 10.20
N PRO A 48 13.90 -6.65 9.87
CA PRO A 48 14.37 -6.65 8.48
C PRO A 48 13.45 -7.41 7.51
N SER A 49 12.82 -8.50 7.97
CA SER A 49 11.90 -9.33 7.16
C SER A 49 10.50 -8.72 7.00
N SER A 50 10.05 -7.90 7.94
CA SER A 50 8.73 -7.24 7.88
C SER A 50 8.76 -5.90 7.13
N ARG A 51 9.93 -5.28 6.95
CA ARG A 51 10.07 -3.99 6.24
C ARG A 51 9.52 -3.97 4.80
N MET A 52 9.51 -5.13 4.13
CA MET A 52 9.00 -5.28 2.76
C MET A 52 7.50 -5.62 2.70
N ARG A 53 6.82 -5.73 3.85
CA ARG A 53 5.39 -6.04 3.92
C ARG A 53 4.60 -4.75 3.78
N ASN A 54 4.23 -4.39 2.55
CA ASN A 54 3.53 -3.14 2.24
C ASN A 54 2.26 -2.94 3.09
N HIS A 55 1.50 -4.00 3.37
CA HIS A 55 0.29 -3.91 4.19
C HIS A 55 0.55 -3.31 5.59
N LEU A 56 1.72 -3.52 6.19
CA LEU A 56 2.06 -2.92 7.49
C LEU A 56 2.15 -1.39 7.40
N ALA A 57 2.67 -0.87 6.28
CA ALA A 57 2.74 0.56 6.01
C ALA A 57 1.38 1.13 5.61
N GLU A 58 0.58 0.36 4.86
CA GLU A 58 -0.78 0.76 4.49
C GLU A 58 -1.66 0.90 5.72
N ASP A 59 -1.68 -0.09 6.62
CA ASP A 59 -2.49 -0.07 7.85
C ASP A 59 -2.18 1.18 8.71
N VAL A 60 -0.91 1.57 8.87
CA VAL A 60 -0.54 2.76 9.68
C VAL A 60 -0.80 4.10 9.00
N LEU A 61 -1.18 4.10 7.71
CA LEU A 61 -1.47 5.30 6.92
C LEU A 61 -2.94 5.35 6.45
N ASP A 62 -3.75 4.35 6.79
CA ASP A 62 -5.11 4.22 6.28
C ASP A 62 -6.14 5.07 7.03
N LYS A 63 -7.39 4.91 6.62
CA LYS A 63 -8.54 5.62 7.19
C LYS A 63 -8.89 5.16 8.61
N LYS A 64 -8.60 3.91 8.97
CA LYS A 64 -8.82 3.40 10.32
C LYS A 64 -7.80 3.99 11.29
N MET A 65 -6.54 4.10 10.90
CA MET A 65 -5.52 4.79 11.68
C MET A 65 -5.86 6.27 11.87
N LEU A 66 -6.36 6.94 10.82
CA LEU A 66 -6.87 8.32 10.95
C LEU A 66 -7.99 8.42 11.99
N PHE A 67 -8.95 7.50 11.96
CA PHE A 67 -10.07 7.49 12.91
C PHE A 67 -9.59 7.20 14.33
N LEU A 68 -8.68 6.23 14.51
CA LEU A 68 -8.03 5.95 15.79
C LEU A 68 -7.29 7.17 16.34
N MET A 69 -6.50 7.86 15.52
CA MET A 69 -5.74 9.04 15.94
C MET A 69 -6.66 10.18 16.40
N ARG A 70 -7.82 10.36 15.73
CA ARG A 70 -8.84 11.34 16.15
C ARG A 70 -9.50 10.96 17.47
N ALA A 71 -9.88 9.69 17.64
CA ALA A 71 -10.45 9.21 18.89
C ALA A 71 -9.46 9.35 20.06
N TYR A 72 -8.18 9.07 19.82
CA TYR A 72 -7.12 9.26 20.79
C TYR A 72 -6.94 10.75 21.14
N LYS A 73 -6.98 11.65 20.14
CA LYS A 73 -6.97 13.10 20.38
C LYS A 73 -8.13 13.54 21.28
N ASP A 74 -9.35 13.11 20.97
CA ASP A 74 -10.54 13.44 21.78
C ASP A 74 -10.42 12.93 23.23
N HIS A 75 -9.75 11.80 23.44
CA HIS A 75 -9.44 11.30 24.78
C HIS A 75 -8.41 12.19 25.51
N LEU A 76 -7.36 12.64 24.83
CA LEU A 76 -6.38 13.56 25.40
C LEU A 76 -7.03 14.90 25.80
N ASP A 77 -7.92 15.42 24.96
CA ASP A 77 -8.69 16.63 25.25
C ASP A 77 -9.54 16.48 26.52
N LYS A 78 -10.22 15.34 26.68
CA LYS A 78 -11.04 15.04 27.87
C LYS A 78 -10.22 14.84 29.14
N THR A 79 -8.97 14.39 29.02
CA THR A 79 -8.08 14.12 30.16
C THR A 79 -7.16 15.30 30.50
N GLY A 80 -7.29 16.43 29.79
CA GLY A 80 -6.48 17.63 30.00
C GLY A 80 -5.01 17.48 29.56
N GLN A 81 -4.71 16.48 28.72
CA GLN A 81 -3.39 16.30 28.15
C GLN A 81 -3.22 17.13 26.87
N ASN A 82 -1.98 17.43 26.49
CA ASN A 82 -1.70 18.20 25.28
C ASN A 82 -2.02 17.37 24.01
N SER A 83 -3.23 17.55 23.48
CA SER A 83 -3.74 16.91 22.26
C SER A 83 -3.27 17.60 20.97
N SER A 84 -2.95 18.90 21.03
CA SER A 84 -2.56 19.71 19.86
C SER A 84 -1.32 19.18 19.15
N ARG A 85 -0.46 18.44 19.87
CA ARG A 85 0.70 17.74 19.29
C ARG A 85 0.33 16.73 18.20
N LEU A 86 -0.92 16.27 18.16
CA LEU A 86 -1.43 15.31 17.18
C LEU A 86 -2.01 15.96 15.92
N ASP A 87 -2.25 17.27 15.93
CA ASP A 87 -2.98 17.94 14.84
C ASP A 87 -2.30 17.74 13.48
N MET A 88 -0.96 17.85 13.45
CA MET A 88 -0.21 17.65 12.21
C MET A 88 -0.15 16.21 11.76
N SER A 89 -0.08 15.28 12.70
CA SER A 89 -0.13 13.85 12.41
C SER A 89 -1.49 13.43 11.87
N ILE A 90 -2.57 14.02 12.40
CA ILE A 90 -3.94 13.83 11.90
C ILE A 90 -4.09 14.45 10.51
N GLU A 91 -3.55 15.65 10.27
CA GLU A 91 -3.61 16.28 8.94
C GLU A 91 -2.81 15.48 7.91
N PHE A 92 -1.63 15.00 8.28
CA PHE A 92 -0.84 14.09 7.45
C PHE A 92 -1.61 12.80 7.12
N LEU A 93 -2.19 12.14 8.13
CA LEU A 93 -3.01 10.95 7.94
C LEU A 93 -4.26 11.21 7.08
N LEU A 94 -4.87 12.39 7.20
CA LEU A 94 -6.01 12.78 6.36
C LEU A 94 -5.64 12.75 4.88
N HIS A 95 -4.42 13.17 4.54
CA HIS A 95 -3.96 13.17 3.15
C HIS A 95 -3.44 11.80 2.70
N THR A 96 -2.66 11.09 3.52
CA THR A 96 -2.14 9.76 3.14
C THR A 96 -3.24 8.70 3.05
N SER A 97 -4.22 8.72 3.97
CA SER A 97 -5.33 7.75 3.96
C SER A 97 -6.15 7.80 2.68
N ARG A 98 -6.29 8.99 2.08
CA ARG A 98 -6.96 9.15 0.77
C ARG A 98 -6.16 8.56 -0.38
N VAL A 99 -4.82 8.62 -0.31
CA VAL A 99 -3.95 7.99 -1.31
C VAL A 99 -4.07 6.47 -1.21
N VAL A 100 -3.98 5.92 0.01
CA VAL A 100 -4.18 4.48 0.27
C VAL A 100 -5.57 4.05 -0.20
N GLU A 101 -6.63 4.75 0.23
CA GLU A 101 -8.02 4.46 -0.15
C GLU A 101 -8.20 4.44 -1.68
N LEU A 102 -7.65 5.43 -2.40
CA LEU A 102 -7.72 5.47 -3.86
C LEU A 102 -7.02 4.27 -4.50
N PHE A 103 -5.76 4.00 -4.15
CA PHE A 103 -4.98 2.96 -4.83
C PHE A 103 -5.34 1.53 -4.38
N SER A 104 -6.08 1.38 -3.29
CA SER A 104 -6.73 0.10 -2.92
C SER A 104 -8.15 -0.04 -3.50
N ASP A 105 -8.69 1.02 -4.15
CA ASP A 105 -10.07 1.05 -4.63
C ASP A 105 -10.27 0.15 -5.86
N LYS A 106 -11.23 -0.79 -5.73
CA LYS A 106 -11.66 -1.69 -6.80
C LYS A 106 -12.73 -1.06 -7.70
N GLN A 107 -13.29 0.08 -7.32
CA GLN A 107 -14.29 0.81 -8.08
C GLN A 107 -13.67 1.60 -9.23
N PHE A 108 -14.40 1.65 -10.34
CA PHE A 108 -13.96 2.32 -11.56
C PHE A 108 -14.07 3.84 -11.46
N ILE A 109 -13.12 4.55 -12.05
CA ILE A 109 -13.21 5.97 -12.41
C ILE A 109 -13.66 6.04 -13.87
N HIS A 110 -14.76 6.75 -14.10
CA HIS A 110 -15.36 6.98 -15.42
C HIS A 110 -15.43 8.47 -15.79
N ASP A 111 -15.12 9.37 -14.85
CA ASP A 111 -15.17 10.83 -15.05
C ASP A 111 -13.83 11.48 -14.65
N VAL A 112 -13.41 12.46 -15.43
CA VAL A 112 -12.24 13.31 -15.14
C VAL A 112 -12.48 14.26 -13.97
N GLN A 113 -13.73 14.48 -13.58
CA GLN A 113 -14.14 15.26 -12.40
C GLN A 113 -14.38 14.39 -11.15
N ASP A 114 -14.00 13.12 -11.17
CA ASP A 114 -14.17 12.23 -10.03
C ASP A 114 -13.52 12.82 -8.76
N ASN A 115 -14.29 12.88 -7.67
CA ASN A 115 -13.86 13.46 -6.39
C ASN A 115 -12.57 12.83 -5.86
N ARG A 116 -12.30 11.57 -6.18
CA ARG A 116 -11.05 10.91 -5.78
C ARG A 116 -9.83 11.55 -6.44
N LEU A 117 -9.94 12.02 -7.69
CA LEU A 117 -8.87 12.76 -8.39
C LEU A 117 -8.65 14.14 -7.75
N VAL A 118 -9.73 14.81 -7.36
CA VAL A 118 -9.68 16.10 -6.65
C VAL A 118 -8.97 15.93 -5.30
N ASN A 119 -9.30 14.88 -4.56
CA ASN A 119 -8.64 14.56 -3.29
C ASN A 119 -7.14 14.26 -3.47
N LEU A 120 -6.76 13.59 -4.56
CA LEU A 120 -5.37 13.32 -4.88
C LEU A 120 -4.59 14.61 -5.19
N ALA A 121 -5.20 15.54 -5.93
CA ALA A 121 -4.61 16.86 -6.16
C ALA A 121 -4.43 17.65 -4.84
N LYS A 122 -5.44 17.66 -3.97
CA LYS A 122 -5.34 18.28 -2.63
C LYS A 122 -4.23 17.66 -1.76
N CYS A 123 -4.01 16.34 -1.86
CA CYS A 123 -2.89 15.67 -1.21
C CYS A 123 -1.55 16.20 -1.71
N LEU A 124 -1.39 16.33 -3.03
CA LEU A 124 -0.17 16.90 -3.59
C LEU A 124 0.06 18.35 -3.13
N ASP A 125 -0.98 19.18 -3.11
CA ASP A 125 -0.86 20.57 -2.66
C ASP A 125 -0.47 20.67 -1.18
N PHE A 126 -1.00 19.79 -0.33
CA PHE A 126 -0.56 19.67 1.06
C PHE A 126 0.95 19.39 1.16
N PHE A 127 1.47 18.40 0.43
CA PHE A 127 2.91 18.10 0.46
C PHE A 127 3.78 19.22 -0.13
N LYS A 128 3.30 19.93 -1.15
CA LYS A 128 3.99 21.11 -1.70
C LYS A 128 4.10 22.23 -0.66
N ASN A 129 2.99 22.53 0.01
CA ASN A 129 2.93 23.55 1.05
C ASN A 129 3.83 23.17 2.23
N TRP A 130 3.81 21.90 2.65
CA TRP A 130 4.71 21.40 3.66
C TRP A 130 6.18 21.56 3.24
N LYS A 131 6.57 21.10 2.04
CA LYS A 131 7.95 21.25 1.56
C LYS A 131 8.41 22.71 1.53
N ALA A 132 7.55 23.64 1.12
CA ALA A 132 7.86 25.06 1.03
C ALA A 132 8.13 25.70 2.41
N GLN A 133 7.60 25.14 3.49
CA GLN A 133 7.83 25.61 4.86
C GLN A 133 9.07 24.99 5.52
N CYS A 134 9.60 23.90 4.98
CA CYS A 134 10.78 23.24 5.53
C CYS A 134 12.05 24.01 5.14
N THR A 135 12.81 24.45 6.14
CA THR A 135 14.14 25.06 5.95
C THR A 135 15.26 24.01 5.79
N GLU A 136 15.08 22.84 6.40
CA GLU A 136 16.06 21.75 6.34
C GLU A 136 15.47 20.50 5.68
N ASN A 137 16.26 19.82 4.86
CA ASN A 137 15.81 18.60 4.17
C ASN A 137 15.43 17.46 5.14
N LYS A 138 15.93 17.46 6.37
CA LYS A 138 15.59 16.44 7.39
C LYS A 138 14.17 16.60 7.96
N HIS A 139 13.56 17.77 7.76
CA HIS A 139 12.22 18.13 8.23
C HIS A 139 11.09 17.67 7.28
N PHE A 140 11.47 17.20 6.10
CA PHE A 140 10.56 16.70 5.08
C PHE A 140 10.88 15.25 4.72
N ILE A 141 9.95 14.61 4.00
CA ILE A 141 10.19 13.30 3.38
C ILE A 141 11.41 13.38 2.43
N SER A 142 12.03 12.22 2.16
CA SER A 142 13.21 12.18 1.29
C SER A 142 12.89 12.67 -0.12
N ASP A 143 13.85 13.31 -0.78
CA ASP A 143 13.64 13.84 -2.14
C ASP A 143 13.25 12.76 -3.15
N LYS A 144 13.74 11.53 -2.97
CA LYS A 144 13.32 10.37 -3.77
C LYS A 144 11.83 10.07 -3.57
N LEU A 145 11.40 9.87 -2.31
CA LEU A 145 10.00 9.63 -2.00
C LEU A 145 9.11 10.79 -2.46
N TRP A 146 9.59 12.03 -2.33
CA TRP A 146 8.87 13.20 -2.81
C TRP A 146 8.67 13.18 -4.32
N PHE A 147 9.74 12.94 -5.08
CA PHE A 147 9.68 12.79 -6.53
C PHE A 147 8.74 11.66 -6.95
N ASP A 148 8.82 10.51 -6.28
CA ASP A 148 7.96 9.35 -6.55
C ASP A 148 6.48 9.69 -6.29
N LEU A 149 6.19 10.40 -5.19
CA LEU A 149 4.82 10.84 -4.86
C LEU A 149 4.27 11.84 -5.88
N GLN A 150 5.08 12.81 -6.30
CA GLN A 150 4.70 13.75 -7.37
C GLN A 150 4.39 13.01 -8.67
N SER A 151 5.28 12.08 -9.05
CA SER A 151 5.17 11.30 -10.28
C SER A 151 3.93 10.40 -10.26
N LEU A 152 3.67 9.73 -9.13
CA LEU A 152 2.47 8.92 -8.92
C LEU A 152 1.20 9.75 -9.11
N ILE A 153 1.09 10.88 -8.43
CA ILE A 153 -0.13 11.71 -8.45
C ILE A 153 -0.34 12.34 -9.83
N HIS A 154 0.68 13.01 -10.36
CA HIS A 154 0.58 13.65 -11.68
C HIS A 154 0.36 12.63 -12.79
N GLY A 155 1.10 11.53 -12.76
CA GLY A 155 1.00 10.45 -13.74
C GLY A 155 -0.39 9.81 -13.74
N PHE A 156 -0.92 9.47 -12.57
CA PHE A 156 -2.25 8.87 -12.47
C PHE A 156 -3.35 9.81 -12.99
N ILE A 157 -3.35 11.07 -12.56
CA ILE A 157 -4.32 12.07 -13.04
C ILE A 157 -4.22 12.25 -14.57
N ALA A 158 -3.00 12.32 -15.11
CA ALA A 158 -2.77 12.46 -16.54
C ALA A 158 -3.27 11.24 -17.32
N ILE A 159 -3.00 10.03 -16.85
CA ILE A 159 -3.51 8.79 -17.45
C ILE A 159 -5.04 8.80 -17.49
N VAL A 160 -5.68 9.18 -16.38
CA VAL A 160 -7.15 9.22 -16.32
C VAL A 160 -7.72 10.22 -17.31
N ARG A 161 -7.22 11.46 -17.30
CA ARG A 161 -7.66 12.50 -18.24
C ARG A 161 -7.45 12.09 -19.70
N TYR A 162 -6.26 11.59 -20.02
CA TYR A 162 -5.95 11.17 -21.38
C TYR A 162 -6.86 10.03 -21.83
N LYS A 163 -6.98 8.97 -21.03
CA LYS A 163 -7.77 7.79 -21.41
C LYS A 163 -9.25 8.13 -21.59
N LEU A 164 -9.86 8.85 -20.65
CA LEU A 164 -11.27 9.20 -20.72
C LEU A 164 -11.56 10.24 -21.82
N SER A 165 -10.63 11.17 -22.10
CA SER A 165 -10.78 12.08 -23.24
C SER A 165 -10.68 11.38 -24.59
N ARG A 166 -9.83 10.35 -24.71
CA ARG A 166 -9.61 9.61 -25.95
C ARG A 166 -10.63 8.51 -26.18
N PHE A 167 -11.09 7.89 -25.10
CA PHE A 167 -12.03 6.77 -25.07
C PHE A 167 -13.10 7.03 -24.00
N PRO A 168 -14.14 7.83 -24.32
CA PRO A 168 -15.15 8.27 -23.34
C PRO A 168 -15.90 7.13 -22.64
N GLU A 169 -16.14 6.03 -23.34
CA GLU A 169 -16.81 4.84 -22.77
C GLU A 169 -15.86 3.93 -21.96
N SER A 170 -14.59 4.32 -21.82
CA SER A 170 -13.63 3.52 -21.07
C SER A 170 -13.65 3.85 -19.58
N VAL A 171 -13.03 2.98 -18.79
CA VAL A 171 -12.91 3.14 -17.34
C VAL A 171 -11.50 2.82 -16.87
N ILE A 172 -11.13 3.33 -15.70
CA ILE A 172 -9.87 2.98 -15.02
C ILE A 172 -10.16 2.48 -13.62
N ARG A 173 -9.58 1.35 -13.26
CA ARG A 173 -9.55 0.89 -11.88
C ARG A 173 -8.22 1.34 -11.25
N PRO A 174 -8.20 2.13 -10.19
CA PRO A 174 -6.96 2.57 -9.56
C PRO A 174 -6.10 1.40 -9.08
N ALA A 175 -6.71 0.38 -8.45
CA ALA A 175 -6.03 -0.77 -7.86
C ALA A 175 -5.28 -1.69 -8.84
N ILE A 176 -5.38 -1.47 -10.16
CA ILE A 176 -4.57 -2.22 -11.14
C ILE A 176 -3.41 -1.39 -11.69
N VAL A 177 -3.29 -0.11 -11.29
CA VAL A 177 -2.21 0.78 -11.73
C VAL A 177 -1.05 0.67 -10.74
N ASN A 178 -0.55 -0.55 -10.58
CA ASN A 178 0.59 -0.89 -9.75
C ASN A 178 1.32 -2.13 -10.32
N GLN A 179 2.39 -2.56 -9.66
CA GLN A 179 3.18 -3.72 -10.08
C GLN A 179 2.82 -5.02 -9.32
N ASP A 180 1.75 -5.03 -8.52
CA ASP A 180 1.39 -6.17 -7.66
C ASP A 180 1.14 -7.43 -8.50
N VAL A 181 0.56 -7.28 -9.69
CA VAL A 181 0.35 -8.42 -10.61
C VAL A 181 1.68 -9.05 -11.01
N CYS A 182 2.71 -8.24 -11.26
CA CYS A 182 4.05 -8.73 -11.58
C CYS A 182 4.73 -9.38 -10.35
N GLU A 183 4.62 -8.76 -9.18
CA GLU A 183 5.18 -9.32 -7.93
C GLU A 183 4.51 -10.63 -7.53
N ASN A 184 3.20 -10.72 -7.74
CA ASN A 184 2.43 -11.94 -7.58
C ASN A 184 2.90 -13.01 -8.55
N HIS A 185 3.09 -12.67 -9.83
CA HIS A 185 3.64 -13.60 -10.82
C HIS A 185 5.01 -14.13 -10.39
N PHE A 186 5.94 -13.28 -9.93
CA PHE A 186 7.23 -13.72 -9.42
C PHE A 186 7.10 -14.64 -8.19
N SER A 187 6.16 -14.34 -7.29
CA SER A 187 5.89 -15.18 -6.12
C SER A 187 5.34 -16.55 -6.53
N GLN A 188 4.48 -16.59 -7.55
CA GLN A 188 3.98 -17.83 -8.12
C GLN A 188 5.08 -18.65 -8.79
N LEU A 189 5.99 -18.03 -9.56
CA LEU A 189 7.15 -18.71 -10.16
C LEU A 189 8.06 -19.34 -9.09
N ARG A 190 8.33 -18.64 -7.99
CA ARG A 190 9.07 -19.21 -6.85
C ARG A 190 8.30 -20.36 -6.22
N GLY A 191 7.01 -20.18 -5.95
CA GLY A 191 6.15 -21.20 -5.35
C GLY A 191 5.96 -22.46 -6.22
N ALA A 192 6.10 -22.34 -7.54
CA ALA A 192 6.05 -23.47 -8.47
C ALA A 192 7.32 -24.34 -8.44
N ASN A 193 8.45 -23.79 -7.95
CA ASN A 193 9.70 -24.51 -7.74
C ASN A 193 9.81 -25.17 -6.35
N ALA A 194 8.67 -25.40 -5.70
CA ALA A 194 8.53 -26.09 -4.41
C ALA A 194 9.36 -25.44 -3.28
N GLN A 195 10.33 -26.16 -2.69
CA GLN A 195 11.18 -25.66 -1.60
C GLN A 195 12.38 -24.86 -2.11
N ASN A 196 12.55 -24.74 -3.42
CA ASN A 196 13.61 -23.91 -3.99
C ASN A 196 13.15 -22.46 -4.09
N GLU A 197 13.31 -21.71 -2.99
CA GLU A 197 12.91 -20.31 -2.88
C GLU A 197 13.72 -19.38 -3.80
N ASN A 198 14.90 -19.82 -4.25
CA ASN A 198 15.80 -19.07 -5.12
C ASN A 198 16.18 -19.92 -6.34
N PRO A 199 15.23 -20.16 -7.28
CA PRO A 199 15.49 -20.97 -8.45
C PRO A 199 16.54 -20.32 -9.35
N THR A 200 17.34 -21.15 -10.03
CA THR A 200 18.27 -20.68 -11.05
C THR A 200 17.50 -20.11 -12.25
N TYR A 201 18.21 -19.37 -13.11
CA TYR A 201 17.65 -18.85 -14.35
C TYR A 201 16.99 -19.97 -15.20
N LEU A 202 17.66 -21.11 -15.37
CA LEU A 202 17.15 -22.23 -16.17
C LEU A 202 15.85 -22.82 -15.60
N LEU A 203 15.76 -22.95 -14.27
CA LEU A 203 14.55 -23.42 -13.61
C LEU A 203 13.41 -22.42 -13.80
N THR A 204 13.68 -21.14 -13.57
CA THR A 204 12.71 -20.05 -13.76
C THR A 204 12.21 -20.01 -15.22
N GLN A 205 13.12 -20.13 -16.19
CA GLN A 205 12.79 -20.18 -17.62
C GLN A 205 11.89 -21.37 -17.94
N THR A 206 12.20 -22.55 -17.39
CA THR A 206 11.41 -23.77 -17.60
C THR A 206 10.00 -23.60 -17.05
N THR A 207 9.86 -23.08 -15.82
CA THR A 207 8.57 -22.77 -15.21
C THR A 207 7.79 -21.73 -16.03
N GLN A 208 8.45 -20.65 -16.46
CA GLN A 208 7.83 -19.59 -17.26
C GLN A 208 7.32 -20.13 -18.60
N ASN A 209 8.11 -20.96 -19.29
CA ASN A 209 7.69 -21.58 -20.54
C ASN A 209 6.47 -22.47 -20.33
N ALA A 210 6.44 -23.26 -19.25
CA ALA A 210 5.29 -24.11 -18.95
C ALA A 210 4.01 -23.30 -18.72
N VAL A 211 4.12 -22.14 -18.06
CA VAL A 211 3.02 -21.17 -17.91
C VAL A 211 2.56 -20.62 -19.26
N ILE A 212 3.49 -20.22 -20.12
CA ILE A 212 3.18 -19.73 -21.48
C ILE A 212 2.45 -20.80 -22.29
N PHE A 213 2.83 -22.07 -22.14
CA PHE A 213 2.17 -23.21 -22.79
C PHE A 213 0.86 -23.66 -22.12
N GLY A 214 0.37 -22.93 -21.12
CA GLY A 214 -0.97 -23.12 -20.55
C GLY A 214 -1.02 -23.83 -19.20
N GLN A 215 0.11 -24.04 -18.51
CA GLN A 215 0.05 -24.46 -17.10
C GLN A 215 -0.43 -23.30 -16.21
N SER A 216 -1.27 -23.63 -15.24
CA SER A 216 -1.72 -22.65 -14.24
C SER A 216 -0.54 -22.16 -13.40
N ILE A 217 -0.48 -20.85 -13.20
CA ILE A 217 0.48 -20.18 -12.31
C ILE A 217 0.12 -20.33 -10.83
N ILE A 218 -1.07 -20.82 -10.48
CA ILE A 218 -1.54 -20.79 -9.08
C ILE A 218 -0.85 -21.91 -8.28
N SER A 219 0.24 -21.57 -7.60
CA SER A 219 0.83 -22.41 -6.57
C SER A 219 0.10 -22.19 -5.24
N ARG A 220 -0.33 -23.29 -4.60
CA ARG A 220 -0.90 -23.29 -3.24
C ARG A 220 0.11 -22.87 -2.16
N LYS A 221 1.39 -22.67 -2.50
CA LYS A 221 2.46 -22.25 -1.60
C LYS A 221 2.79 -20.75 -1.67
N SER A 222 2.11 -20.00 -2.53
CA SER A 222 2.24 -18.55 -2.61
C SER A 222 1.22 -17.87 -1.70
N ASN A 223 1.57 -16.71 -1.12
CA ASN A 223 0.71 -15.90 -0.25
C ASN A 223 -0.61 -15.48 -0.91
N THR A 224 -0.71 -15.55 -2.24
CA THR A 224 -1.93 -15.25 -3.03
C THR A 224 -2.67 -16.48 -3.55
N GLY A 225 -2.22 -17.70 -3.24
CA GLY A 225 -2.77 -18.95 -3.78
C GLY A 225 -4.06 -19.47 -3.15
N VAL A 226 -4.75 -18.66 -2.32
CA VAL A 226 -5.86 -19.14 -1.48
C VAL A 226 -7.25 -18.91 -2.10
N GLU A 227 -7.42 -18.00 -3.05
CA GLU A 227 -8.73 -17.84 -3.72
C GLU A 227 -8.93 -18.94 -4.78
N LYS A 228 -9.78 -19.92 -4.45
CA LYS A 228 -10.35 -20.86 -5.41
C LYS A 228 -11.18 -20.09 -6.43
N ASN A 229 -10.57 -19.71 -7.56
CA ASN A 229 -11.35 -19.37 -8.75
C ASN A 229 -11.96 -20.67 -9.29
N GLU A 230 -13.18 -20.98 -8.88
CA GLU A 230 -14.08 -21.92 -9.57
C GLU A 230 -14.53 -21.30 -10.90
N ILE A 231 -13.61 -21.10 -11.85
CA ILE A 231 -13.99 -20.78 -13.22
C ILE A 231 -13.16 -21.65 -14.17
N VAL A 232 -13.80 -22.77 -14.52
CA VAL A 232 -13.75 -23.51 -15.80
C VAL A 232 -12.36 -23.87 -16.33
N ALA A 233 -11.90 -25.07 -15.99
CA ALA A 233 -10.89 -25.79 -16.77
C ALA A 233 -11.46 -27.12 -17.26
N ASN A 234 -12.42 -27.06 -18.18
CA ASN A 234 -12.62 -28.16 -19.13
C ASN A 234 -11.53 -28.03 -20.20
N LEU A 235 -10.32 -28.45 -19.86
CA LEU A 235 -9.27 -28.74 -20.86
C LEU A 235 -8.93 -30.24 -20.77
N PRO A 236 -8.79 -30.92 -21.92
CA PRO A 236 -8.61 -32.36 -21.94
C PRO A 236 -7.28 -32.75 -21.30
N VAL A 237 -7.36 -33.66 -20.32
CA VAL A 237 -6.19 -34.29 -19.72
C VAL A 237 -5.54 -35.19 -20.76
N SER A 238 -4.39 -34.78 -21.31
CA SER A 238 -3.53 -35.68 -22.09
C SER A 238 -2.95 -36.73 -21.13
N ARG A 239 -3.57 -37.91 -21.07
CA ARG A 239 -2.99 -39.08 -20.41
C ARG A 239 -1.85 -39.60 -21.29
N GLY A 240 -0.62 -39.24 -20.93
CA GLY A 240 0.58 -39.85 -21.49
C GLY A 240 0.59 -41.34 -21.19
N VAL A 241 0.34 -42.17 -22.20
CA VAL A 241 0.50 -43.63 -22.15
C VAL A 241 1.97 -43.94 -22.34
N PHE A 242 2.73 -44.02 -21.24
CA PHE A 242 3.99 -44.76 -21.23
C PHE A 242 3.73 -46.16 -20.67
N LYS A 243 3.43 -47.12 -21.55
CA LYS A 243 3.59 -48.54 -21.24
C LYS A 243 5.07 -48.86 -21.37
N LYS A 244 5.73 -49.17 -20.24
CA LYS A 244 7.03 -49.86 -20.24
C LYS A 244 6.83 -51.24 -20.89
N LYS A 245 7.66 -51.56 -21.87
CA LYS A 245 8.06 -52.93 -22.19
C LYS A 245 9.44 -53.14 -21.59
#